data_AF-A0A9W5LF88-F1
#
_entry.id   AF-A0A9W5LF88-F1
#
_cell.length_a   1.000
_cell.length_b   1.000
_cell.length_c   1.000
_cell.angle_alpha   90.00
_cell.angle_beta   90.00
_cell.angle_gamma   90.00
#
_symmetry.space_group_name_H-M   'P 1'
#
loop_
_entity.id
_entity.type
_entity.pdbx_description
1 polymer ?
#
loop_
_entity_poly.entity_id
_entity_poly.type
_entity_poly.pdbx_seq_one_letter_code
_entity_poly.pdbx_strand_id
1 'polypeptide(L)'
;MKALTILSSITALGISIFGQLLGVLDDSYAVGNAWFAGVLAGLITLLILIDSQVMTKSYIVSLSTILGILGVGFLYVPAAIINIFIGIKLDKKKKEEGLR
;
A
#
# COMPACT_ATOMS: atom_id res chain seq x y z
N MET A 1 -7.33 -13.48 -0.57
CA MET A 1 -6.60 -12.23 -0.28
C MET A 1 -5.54 -11.93 -1.33
N LYS A 2 -4.86 -12.95 -1.88
CA LYS A 2 -3.82 -12.81 -2.92
C LYS A 2 -4.15 -11.81 -4.04
N ALA A 3 -5.31 -11.97 -4.70
CA ALA A 3 -5.70 -11.06 -5.80
C ALA A 3 -5.83 -9.59 -5.36
N LEU A 4 -6.42 -9.31 -4.19
CA LEU A 4 -6.48 -7.94 -3.66
C LEU A 4 -5.10 -7.39 -3.33
N THR A 5 -4.23 -8.22 -2.74
CA THR A 5 -2.86 -7.82 -2.41
C THR A 5 -2.10 -7.43 -3.68
N ILE A 6 -2.16 -8.25 -4.73
CA ILE A 6 -1.52 -7.96 -6.01
C ILE A 6 -2.12 -6.69 -6.63
N LEU A 7 -3.45 -6.55 -6.62
CA LEU A 7 -4.13 -5.37 -7.15
C LEU A 7 -3.72 -4.10 -6.41
N SER A 8 -3.66 -4.13 -5.07
CA SER A 8 -3.19 -3.01 -4.26
C SER A 8 -1.75 -2.64 -4.60
N SER A 9 -0.86 -3.63 -4.63
CA SER A 9 0.55 -3.42 -4.95
C SER A 9 0.76 -2.83 -6.34
N ILE A 10 0.11 -3.37 -7.38
CA ILE A 10 0.20 -2.84 -8.74
C ILE A 10 -0.35 -1.41 -8.80
N THR A 11 -1.49 -1.15 -8.15
CA THR A 11 -2.09 0.18 -8.12
C THR A 11 -1.16 1.19 -7.45
N ALA A 12 -0.60 0.84 -6.29
CA ALA A 12 0.36 1.66 -5.56
C ALA A 12 1.62 1.94 -6.41
N LEU A 13 2.23 0.89 -6.99
CA LEU A 13 3.41 1.02 -7.84
C LEU A 13 3.13 1.89 -9.06
N GLY A 14 2.05 1.61 -9.78
CA GLY A 14 1.68 2.33 -11.00
C GLY A 14 1.44 3.81 -10.76
N ILE A 15 0.66 4.14 -9.73
CA ILE A 15 0.38 5.55 -9.38
C ILE A 15 1.66 6.26 -8.94
N SER A 16 2.53 5.60 -8.18
CA SER A 16 3.75 6.22 -7.66
C SER A 16 4.79 6.48 -8.74
N ILE A 17 4.96 5.54 -9.68
CA ILE A 17 5.82 5.71 -10.85
C ILE A 17 5.28 6.83 -11.75
N PHE A 18 3.95 6.85 -11.95
CA PHE A 18 3.30 7.90 -12.73
C PHE A 18 3.47 9.28 -12.07
N GLY A 19 3.30 9.34 -10.74
CA GLY A 19 3.62 10.53 -9.97
C GLY A 19 5.06 10.94 -10.20
N GLN A 20 6.04 10.07 -9.93
CA GLN A 20 7.45 10.39 -10.09
C GLN A 20 7.78 10.95 -11.48
N LEU A 21 7.17 10.40 -12.55
CA LEU A 21 7.29 10.94 -13.90
C LEU A 21 6.77 12.39 -14.00
N LEU A 22 5.60 12.69 -13.44
CA LEU A 22 5.08 14.05 -13.38
C LEU A 22 5.99 15.00 -12.60
N GLY A 23 6.57 14.55 -11.49
CA GLY A 23 7.52 15.34 -10.71
C GLY A 23 8.79 15.70 -11.47
N VAL A 24 9.30 14.78 -12.30
CA VAL A 24 10.44 15.04 -13.21
C VAL A 24 10.05 16.02 -14.32
N LEU A 25 8.85 15.88 -14.90
CA LEU A 25 8.36 16.77 -15.96
C LEU A 25 8.13 18.21 -15.49
N ASP A 26 7.78 18.39 -14.22
CA ASP A 26 7.56 19.70 -13.58
C ASP A 26 8.84 20.29 -12.95
N ASP A 27 10.01 19.69 -13.20
CA ASP A 27 11.31 20.04 -12.59
C ASP A 27 11.28 20.05 -11.04
N SER A 28 10.29 19.38 -10.47
CA SER A 28 10.01 19.30 -9.03
C SER A 28 10.54 17.98 -8.47
N TYR A 29 11.86 17.83 -8.49
CA TYR A 29 12.54 16.61 -8.03
C TYR A 29 12.22 16.25 -6.58
N ALA A 30 11.98 17.24 -5.71
CA ALA A 30 11.60 17.01 -4.33
C ALA A 30 10.24 16.27 -4.23
N VAL A 31 9.26 16.68 -5.02
CA VAL A 31 7.93 16.05 -5.07
C VAL A 31 8.01 14.68 -5.74
N GLY A 32 8.74 14.59 -6.86
CA GLY A 32 8.97 13.30 -7.53
C GLY A 32 9.65 12.26 -6.64
N ASN A 33 10.63 12.67 -5.84
CA ASN A 33 11.31 11.79 -4.87
C ASN A 33 10.41 11.40 -3.69
N ALA A 34 9.55 12.30 -3.21
CA ALA A 34 8.58 11.98 -2.17
C ALA A 34 7.59 10.89 -2.65
N TRP A 35 7.17 10.97 -3.92
CA TRP A 35 6.27 10.00 -4.53
C TRP A 35 6.88 8.59 -4.68
N PHE A 36 8.21 8.46 -4.65
CA PHE A 36 8.88 7.15 -4.58
C PHE A 36 8.51 6.37 -3.31
N ALA A 37 8.10 7.03 -2.22
CA ALA A 37 7.64 6.33 -1.01
C ALA A 37 6.37 5.48 -1.28
N GLY A 38 5.56 5.84 -2.27
CA GLY A 38 4.44 4.99 -2.68
C GLY A 38 4.88 3.72 -3.43
N VAL A 39 6.04 3.74 -4.09
CA VAL A 39 6.67 2.53 -4.66
C VAL A 39 7.02 1.57 -3.51
N LEU A 40 7.67 2.09 -2.47
CA LEU A 40 7.98 1.31 -1.27
C LEU A 40 6.71 0.77 -0.60
N ALA A 41 5.64 1.57 -0.51
CA ALA A 41 4.35 1.11 0.02
C ALA A 41 3.77 -0.06 -0.81
N GLY A 42 3.88 0.00 -2.14
CA GLY A 42 3.46 -1.09 -3.03
C GLY A 42 4.25 -2.38 -2.82
N LEU A 43 5.58 -2.27 -2.67
CA LEU A 43 6.46 -3.41 -2.40
C LEU A 43 6.23 -4.02 -1.02
N ILE A 44 6.09 -3.19 0.02
CA ILE A 44 5.78 -3.65 1.38
C ILE A 44 4.45 -4.41 1.40
N THR A 45 3.45 -3.95 0.65
CA THR A 45 2.15 -4.64 0.56
C THR A 45 2.27 -6.06 -0.01
N LEU A 46 3.25 -6.34 -0.88
CA LEU A 46 3.48 -7.70 -1.40
C LEU A 46 3.94 -8.69 -0.33
N LEU A 47 4.55 -8.21 0.77
CA LEU A 47 5.00 -9.07 1.87
C LEU A 47 3.85 -9.85 2.54
N ILE A 48 2.60 -9.38 2.40
CA ILE A 48 1.39 -10.09 2.82
C ILE A 48 1.29 -11.48 2.18
N LEU A 49 1.85 -11.68 0.98
CA LEU A 49 1.81 -12.95 0.27
C LEU A 49 2.76 -14.00 0.87
N ILE A 50 3.79 -13.56 1.59
CA ILE A 50 4.86 -14.41 2.13
C ILE A 50 4.61 -14.72 3.60
N ASP A 51 4.05 -13.77 4.35
CA ASP A 51 3.78 -13.96 5.77
C ASP A 51 2.65 -14.96 6.02
N SER A 52 2.72 -15.75 7.09
CA SER A 52 1.65 -16.66 7.52
C SER A 52 0.73 -16.02 8.56
N GLN A 53 1.26 -15.16 9.44
CA GLN A 53 0.58 -14.60 10.60
C GLN A 53 -0.37 -13.45 10.24
N VAL A 54 -1.61 -13.51 10.74
CA VAL A 54 -2.63 -12.50 10.47
C VAL A 54 -2.29 -11.13 11.11
N MET A 55 -1.62 -11.15 12.26
CA MET A 55 -1.17 -9.93 12.94
C MET A 55 -0.14 -9.17 12.10
N THR A 56 0.92 -9.84 11.63
CA THR A 56 1.94 -9.20 10.78
C THR A 56 1.35 -8.65 9.50
N LYS A 57 0.44 -9.41 8.84
CA LYS A 57 -0.30 -8.91 7.66
C LYS A 57 -1.07 -7.63 7.93
N SER A 58 -1.68 -7.52 9.10
CA SER A 58 -2.42 -6.30 9.47
C SER A 58 -1.49 -5.11 9.68
N TYR A 59 -0.35 -5.32 10.32
CA TYR A 59 0.68 -4.29 10.45
C TYR A 59 1.23 -3.85 9.10
N ILE A 60 1.49 -4.80 8.19
CA ILE A 60 1.96 -4.52 6.83
C ILE A 60 0.96 -3.62 6.08
N VAL A 61 -0.34 -3.94 6.15
CA VAL A 61 -1.40 -3.13 5.50
C VAL A 61 -1.46 -1.72 6.08
N SER A 62 -1.41 -1.58 7.40
CA SER A 62 -1.43 -0.27 8.05
C SER A 62 -0.20 0.55 7.68
N LEU A 63 0.98 -0.05 7.76
CA LEU A 63 2.25 0.60 7.45
C LEU A 63 2.29 1.04 5.98
N SER A 64 1.91 0.16 5.04
CA SER A 64 1.91 0.50 3.63
C SER A 64 0.90 1.60 3.30
N THR A 65 -0.26 1.59 3.95
CA THR A 65 -1.27 2.64 3.76
C THR A 65 -0.79 4.00 4.26
N ILE A 66 -0.20 4.05 5.46
CA ILE A 66 0.36 5.28 6.03
C ILE A 66 1.50 5.80 5.14
N LEU A 67 2.43 4.93 4.77
CA LEU A 67 3.57 5.29 3.92
C LEU A 67 3.12 5.78 2.54
N GLY A 68 2.13 5.12 1.95
CA GLY A 68 1.57 5.50 0.66
C GLY A 68 0.88 6.85 0.68
N ILE A 69 0.09 7.14 1.72
CA ILE A 69 -0.59 8.44 1.89
C ILE A 69 0.43 9.55 2.16
N LEU A 70 1.43 9.33 3.03
CA LEU A 70 2.48 10.32 3.29
C LEU A 70 3.37 10.55 2.07
N GLY A 71 3.64 9.49 1.32
CA GLY A 71 4.47 9.53 0.12
C GLY A 71 3.79 10.23 -1.03
N VAL A 72 2.62 9.74 -1.44
CA VAL A 72 1.96 10.07 -2.73
C VAL A 72 0.71 10.96 -2.54
N GLY A 73 0.30 11.20 -1.29
CA GLY A 73 -0.83 12.05 -0.97
C GLY A 73 -2.14 11.49 -1.51
N PHE A 74 -2.98 12.39 -2.05
CA PHE A 74 -4.31 12.06 -2.55
C PHE A 74 -4.29 11.04 -3.70
N LEU A 75 -3.23 11.02 -4.51
CA LEU A 75 -3.11 10.06 -5.60
C LEU A 75 -3.11 8.60 -5.09
N TYR A 76 -2.73 8.35 -3.83
CA TYR A 76 -2.75 7.00 -3.24
C TYR A 76 -4.15 6.48 -2.89
N VAL A 77 -5.20 7.30 -2.98
CA VAL A 77 -6.58 6.95 -2.59
C VAL A 77 -7.07 5.62 -3.20
N PRO A 78 -6.85 5.31 -4.50
CA PRO A 78 -7.27 4.03 -5.07
C PRO A 78 -6.62 2.83 -4.37
N ALA A 79 -5.31 2.90 -4.09
CA ALA A 79 -4.60 1.85 -3.36
C ALA A 79 -5.07 1.75 -1.89
N ALA A 80 -5.33 2.88 -1.24
CA ALA A 80 -5.86 2.93 0.13
C ALA A 80 -7.24 2.26 0.24
N ILE A 81 -8.14 2.46 -0.73
CA ILE A 81 -9.44 1.79 -0.78
C ILE A 81 -9.26 0.26 -0.83
N ILE A 82 -8.35 -0.23 -1.68
CA ILE A 82 -8.05 -1.67 -1.77
C ILE A 82 -7.49 -2.18 -0.43
N ASN A 83 -6.59 -1.41 0.22
CA ASN A 83 -6.05 -1.75 1.53
C ASN A 83 -7.12 -1.82 2.62
N ILE A 84 -8.16 -0.98 2.58
CA ILE A 84 -9.31 -1.07 3.50
C ILE A 84 -10.00 -2.43 3.33
N PHE A 85 -10.25 -2.88 2.10
CA PHE A 85 -10.85 -4.20 1.87
C PHE A 85 -9.95 -5.35 2.33
N ILE A 86 -8.62 -5.22 2.21
CA ILE A 86 -7.67 -6.19 2.78
C ILE A 86 -7.78 -6.18 4.32
N GLY A 87 -7.80 -4.99 4.93
CA GLY A 87 -7.94 -4.80 6.37
C GLY A 87 -9.21 -5.45 6.93
N ILE A 88 -10.37 -5.25 6.28
CA ILE A 88 -11.63 -5.89 6.67
C ILE A 88 -11.53 -7.42 6.63
N LYS A 89 -10.86 -8.00 5.61
CA LYS A 89 -10.65 -9.45 5.53
C LYS A 89 -9.70 -9.96 6.62
N LEU A 90 -8.69 -9.19 6.98
CA LEU A 90 -7.77 -9.53 8.06
C LEU A 90 -8.45 -9.43 9.43
N ASP A 91 -9.29 -8.42 9.67
CA ASP A 91 -10.06 -8.28 10.91
C ASP A 91 -11.00 -9.48 11.15
N LYS A 92 -11.69 -9.94 10.10
CA LYS A 92 -12.50 -11.17 10.17
C LYS A 92 -11.66 -12.38 10.56
N LYS A 93 -10.47 -12.53 9.97
CA LYS A 93 -9.54 -13.63 10.28
C LYS A 93 -8.99 -13.56 11.71
N LYS A 94 -8.69 -12.38 12.23
CA LYS A 94 -8.25 -12.23 13.64
C LYS A 94 -9.30 -12.77 14.59
N LYS A 95 -10.57 -12.41 14.38
CA LYS A 95 -11.70 -12.89 15.18
C LYS A 95 -11.86 -14.41 15.13
N GLU A 96 -11.66 -15.03 13.97
CA GLU A 96 -11.68 -16.49 13.80
C GLU A 96 -10.55 -17.19 14.57
N GLU A 97 -9.37 -16.56 14.64
CA GLU A 97 -8.19 -17.07 15.37
C GLU A 97 -8.20 -16.73 16.88
N GLY A 98 -9.27 -16.11 17.38
CA GLY A 98 -9.36 -15.65 18.78
C GLY A 98 -8.40 -14.51 19.12
N LEU A 99 -7.82 -13.87 18.10
CA LEU A 99 -6.95 -12.71 18.22
C LEU A 99 -7.83 -11.45 18.24
N ARG A 100 -7.61 -10.58 19.23
CA ARG A 100 -8.30 -9.28 19.33
C ARG A 100 -7.67 -8.24 18.41
#